data_AF-A0A386Z4Z5-F1
#
_entry.id   AF-A0A386Z4Z5-F1
#
_cell.length_a   1.000
_cell.length_b   1.000
_cell.length_c   1.000
_cell.angle_alpha   90.00
_cell.angle_beta   90.00
_cell.angle_gamma   90.00
#
_symmetry.space_group_name_H-M   'P 1'
#
loop_
_entity.id
_entity.type
_entity.pdbx_description
1 polymer ?
#
loop_
_entity_poly.entity_id
_entity_poly.type
_entity_poly.pdbx_seq_one_letter_code
_entity_poly.pdbx_strand_id
1 'polypeptide(L)'
;MTTATATAPRVLESPLRAADFTGTGQLLRLYLRRDRIILPLWVLLLSLPLGSVYIKATEKVYSTPEQLADFAASILASPAQLAMYGPVYNTSLGATAIWKAGMFFTLIGIATILVVIRHTRADEETGRTELLASTRVGRFAGLTAALILAYGAAVATGLIGFASLAGTEVPRSGSLAFGLALAGSGVVFASVAAVAAQLSASARTCRGVAFTVLGVTYTLRAIGDVRAGDGPTSPLTWMSPQGWSLQVRAYAGDHYAVLLLHVALTAALTAVAYYLLAHRDTGAGLVAERPGALAAGPTLSGPFGLAWRLQRATLAAWTIGIGLYGLLIGSITHGIGNELGTSQTIKDLITRMGGSDSLEKALISYGFTMVAVGAAAYAVSAALRLHGEESTARAETVLTGAVSRTRWVASHLSFALFGPVLALAVSGLLGGLVYGRAAGDVGGKLGEVLAAALIQVPAVWTFAAVAVLLFGLAPRWATVAWGVLVAALALYLLGSLSGAPQWVRDLEPFEHAPKVPGAAFTATPLIVLLVVDVALITVGLIGFRRRDLRSA
;
A
#
# COMPACT_ATOMS: atom_id res chain seq x y z
N MET A 1 10.20 -71.06 -28.21
CA MET A 1 10.22 -69.60 -28.10
C MET A 1 8.89 -69.15 -27.53
N THR A 2 8.88 -68.73 -26.27
CA THR A 2 7.71 -68.17 -25.60
C THR A 2 8.15 -66.84 -24.99
N THR A 3 7.87 -65.75 -25.71
CA THR A 3 8.09 -64.38 -25.27
C THR A 3 7.04 -64.01 -24.22
N ALA A 4 7.47 -63.86 -22.97
CA ALA A 4 6.65 -63.28 -21.91
C ALA A 4 6.60 -61.76 -22.10
N THR A 5 5.42 -61.22 -22.41
CA THR A 5 5.14 -59.78 -22.38
C THR A 5 5.14 -59.30 -20.94
N ALA A 6 6.12 -58.48 -20.56
CA ALA A 6 6.13 -57.76 -19.30
C ALA A 6 5.00 -56.72 -19.29
N THR A 7 4.03 -56.89 -18.40
CA THR A 7 3.00 -55.90 -18.11
C THR A 7 3.64 -54.63 -17.56
N ALA A 8 3.39 -53.49 -18.20
CA ALA A 8 3.80 -52.19 -17.70
C ALA A 8 3.22 -51.95 -16.30
N PRO A 9 3.99 -51.40 -15.34
CA PRO A 9 3.49 -51.17 -14.00
C PRO A 9 2.35 -50.15 -14.07
N ARG A 10 1.16 -50.56 -13.61
CA ARG A 10 0.05 -49.63 -13.33
C ARG A 10 0.53 -48.65 -12.27
N VAL A 11 0.69 -47.38 -12.64
CA VAL A 11 0.82 -46.28 -11.67
C VAL A 11 -0.53 -46.21 -10.96
N LEU A 12 -0.59 -46.81 -9.76
CA LEU A 12 -1.69 -46.60 -8.84
C LEU A 12 -1.61 -45.16 -8.36
N GLU A 13 -2.43 -44.27 -8.93
CA GLU A 13 -2.73 -42.96 -8.35
C GLU A 13 -3.21 -43.20 -6.91
N SER A 14 -2.32 -42.97 -5.94
CA SER A 14 -2.68 -43.07 -4.54
C SER A 14 -3.48 -41.83 -4.13
N PRO A 15 -4.51 -41.98 -3.28
CA PRO A 15 -5.18 -40.84 -2.67
C PRO A 15 -4.13 -40.03 -1.89
N LEU A 16 -4.19 -38.70 -2.00
CA LEU A 16 -3.36 -37.69 -1.30
C LEU A 16 -2.87 -38.23 0.06
N ARG A 17 -1.65 -38.79 0.10
CA ARG A 17 -1.16 -39.47 1.33
C ARG A 17 -0.67 -38.38 2.29
N ALA A 18 -0.78 -38.63 3.59
CA ALA A 18 -0.22 -37.78 4.66
C ALA A 18 1.25 -37.33 4.41
N ALA A 19 1.99 -38.06 3.57
CA ALA A 19 3.29 -37.70 3.03
C ALA A 19 3.33 -36.29 2.40
N ASP A 20 2.30 -35.85 1.67
CA ASP A 20 2.30 -34.58 0.93
C ASP A 20 2.27 -33.33 1.84
N PHE A 21 1.89 -33.50 3.11
CA PHE A 21 1.89 -32.45 4.13
C PHE A 21 3.05 -32.57 5.12
N THR A 22 3.95 -33.55 4.92
CA THR A 22 5.10 -33.77 5.81
C THR A 22 5.98 -32.53 5.84
N GLY A 23 6.38 -32.09 7.04
CA GLY A 23 7.22 -30.89 7.22
C GLY A 23 6.44 -29.58 7.42
N THR A 24 5.11 -29.56 7.30
CA THR A 24 4.29 -28.33 7.49
C THR A 24 4.59 -27.63 8.82
N GLY A 25 4.63 -28.38 9.93
CA GLY A 25 4.89 -27.81 11.26
C GLY A 25 6.30 -27.23 11.40
N GLN A 26 7.29 -27.82 10.75
CA GLN A 26 8.67 -27.32 10.76
C GLN A 26 8.80 -26.04 9.93
N LEU A 27 8.16 -25.99 8.76
CA LEU A 27 8.08 -24.79 7.93
C LEU A 27 7.31 -23.67 8.62
N LEU A 28 6.18 -23.98 9.26
CA LEU A 28 5.42 -22.99 10.05
C LEU A 28 6.28 -22.38 11.16
N ARG A 29 7.04 -23.22 11.90
CA ARG A 29 7.98 -22.74 12.93
C ARG A 29 9.07 -21.86 12.32
N LEU A 30 9.60 -22.22 11.14
CA LEU A 30 10.58 -21.40 10.42
C LEU A 30 9.98 -20.05 10.01
N TYR A 31 8.79 -20.04 9.42
CA TYR A 31 8.13 -18.82 8.98
C TYR A 31 7.79 -17.90 10.16
N LEU A 32 7.30 -18.45 11.28
CA LEU A 32 7.09 -17.71 12.53
C LEU A 32 8.39 -17.06 13.04
N ARG A 33 9.52 -17.77 12.98
CA ARG A 33 10.83 -17.20 13.37
C ARG A 33 11.27 -16.08 12.44
N ARG A 34 11.08 -16.25 11.14
CA ARG A 34 11.45 -15.25 10.11
C ARG A 34 10.58 -14.00 10.19
N ASP A 35 9.32 -14.15 10.57
CA ASP A 35 8.35 -13.06 10.68
C ASP A 35 8.10 -12.56 12.12
N ARG A 36 8.92 -12.97 13.10
CA ARG A 36 8.77 -12.62 14.52
C ARG A 36 8.70 -11.11 14.84
N ILE A 37 9.12 -10.26 13.90
CA ILE A 37 9.04 -8.80 14.02
C ILE A 37 7.92 -8.26 13.14
N ILE A 38 7.95 -8.57 11.84
CA ILE A 38 7.04 -7.98 10.86
C ILE A 38 5.59 -8.41 11.12
N LEU A 39 5.37 -9.68 11.47
CA LEU A 39 4.02 -10.20 11.65
C LEU A 39 3.32 -9.64 12.89
N PRO A 40 3.93 -9.65 14.09
CA PRO A 40 3.35 -8.95 15.23
C PRO A 40 3.15 -7.46 14.99
N LEU A 41 4.05 -6.78 14.27
CA LEU A 41 3.92 -5.35 14.00
C LEU A 41 2.62 -5.02 13.27
N TRP A 42 2.32 -5.69 12.14
CA TRP A 42 1.08 -5.38 11.43
C TRP A 42 -0.16 -5.92 12.15
N VAL A 43 -0.07 -7.07 12.82
CA VAL A 43 -1.17 -7.61 13.63
C VAL A 43 -1.58 -6.60 14.70
N LEU A 44 -0.62 -6.06 15.46
CA LEU A 44 -0.88 -5.10 16.53
C LEU A 44 -1.29 -3.74 15.98
N LEU A 45 -0.65 -3.26 14.91
CA LEU A 45 -0.98 -1.99 14.26
C LEU A 45 -2.42 -1.95 13.74
N LEU A 46 -2.92 -3.05 13.19
CA LEU A 46 -4.27 -3.13 12.63
C LEU A 46 -5.35 -3.56 13.65
N SER A 47 -4.99 -3.79 14.92
CA SER A 47 -5.94 -4.27 15.94
C SER A 47 -5.99 -3.40 17.19
N LEU A 48 -4.84 -3.05 17.78
CA LEU A 48 -4.80 -2.31 19.05
C LEU A 48 -5.41 -0.90 18.98
N PRO A 49 -5.22 -0.09 17.91
CA PRO A 49 -5.73 1.27 17.87
C PRO A 49 -7.26 1.39 17.84
N LEU A 50 -8.00 0.30 17.56
CA LEU A 50 -9.44 0.33 17.33
C LEU A 50 -10.22 0.92 18.52
N GLY A 51 -10.02 0.42 19.75
CA GLY A 51 -10.65 0.99 20.93
C GLY A 51 -10.00 2.30 21.39
N SER A 52 -8.67 2.31 21.53
CA SER A 52 -7.95 3.41 22.17
C SER A 52 -7.85 4.68 21.33
N VAL A 53 -7.72 4.55 20.00
CA VAL A 53 -7.57 5.69 19.10
C VAL A 53 -8.90 6.07 18.48
N TYR A 54 -9.66 5.11 17.95
CA TYR A 54 -10.90 5.47 17.23
C TYR A 54 -12.07 5.76 18.16
N ILE A 55 -12.42 4.83 19.07
CA ILE A 55 -13.56 5.05 19.98
C ILE A 55 -13.29 6.26 20.89
N LYS A 56 -12.19 6.24 21.66
CA LYS A 56 -11.93 7.29 22.66
C LYS A 56 -11.69 8.68 22.05
N ALA A 57 -11.08 8.78 20.87
CA ALA A 57 -10.91 10.09 20.23
C ALA A 57 -12.25 10.63 19.72
N THR A 58 -13.11 9.77 19.18
CA THR A 58 -14.44 10.17 18.71
C THR A 58 -15.32 10.59 19.88
N GLU A 59 -15.33 9.83 20.97
CA GLU A 59 -16.05 10.17 22.21
C GLU A 59 -15.61 11.51 22.80
N LYS A 60 -14.31 11.81 22.74
CA LYS A 60 -13.75 13.08 23.23
C LYS A 60 -14.17 14.29 22.38
N VAL A 61 -14.40 14.08 21.08
CA VAL A 61 -14.72 15.15 20.12
C VAL A 61 -16.23 15.33 19.95
N TYR A 62 -17.00 14.25 20.01
CA TYR A 62 -18.45 14.22 19.81
C TYR A 62 -19.12 13.59 21.04
N SER A 63 -19.66 14.44 21.91
CA SER A 63 -20.20 14.05 23.21
C SER A 63 -21.71 13.85 23.22
N THR A 64 -22.44 14.27 22.17
CA THR A 64 -23.91 14.13 22.10
C THR A 64 -24.36 13.30 20.91
N PRO A 65 -25.53 12.63 20.98
CA PRO A 65 -26.09 11.88 19.85
C PRO A 65 -26.32 12.74 18.61
N GLU A 66 -26.70 14.01 18.78
CA GLU A 66 -26.91 14.95 17.67
C GLU A 66 -25.60 15.23 16.94
N GLN A 67 -24.50 15.44 17.66
CA GLN A 67 -23.18 15.64 17.07
C GLN A 67 -22.70 14.42 16.25
N LEU A 68 -22.98 13.21 16.73
CA LEU A 68 -22.67 11.98 15.99
C LEU A 68 -23.56 11.81 14.75
N ALA A 69 -24.82 12.24 14.82
CA ALA A 69 -25.73 12.25 13.68
C ALA A 69 -25.29 13.26 12.61
N ASP A 70 -24.91 14.47 13.01
CA ASP A 70 -24.38 15.50 12.11
C ASP A 70 -23.06 15.04 11.46
N PHE A 71 -22.19 14.40 12.24
CA PHE A 71 -20.95 13.82 11.72
C PHE A 71 -21.24 12.72 10.69
N ALA A 72 -22.17 11.79 10.99
CA ALA A 72 -22.58 10.76 10.03
C ALA A 72 -23.20 11.36 8.76
N ALA A 73 -24.03 12.40 8.88
CA ALA A 73 -24.62 13.11 7.75
C ALA A 73 -23.53 13.77 6.88
N SER A 74 -22.52 14.39 7.48
CA SER A 74 -21.39 14.99 6.75
C SER A 74 -20.61 13.95 5.93
N ILE A 75 -20.49 12.73 6.45
CA ILE A 75 -19.82 11.61 5.76
C ILE A 75 -20.65 11.17 4.54
N LEU A 76 -21.94 10.93 4.75
CA LEU A 76 -22.86 10.48 3.70
C LEU A 76 -23.01 11.52 2.59
N ALA A 77 -22.93 12.81 2.93
CA ALA A 77 -22.98 13.91 1.97
C ALA A 77 -21.70 14.02 1.10
N SER A 78 -20.60 13.35 1.46
CA SER A 78 -19.32 13.47 0.75
C SER A 78 -19.02 12.24 -0.11
N PRO A 79 -19.12 12.34 -1.46
CA PRO A 79 -18.76 11.25 -2.36
C PRO A 79 -17.33 10.76 -2.18
N ALA A 80 -16.40 11.66 -1.85
CA ALA A 80 -15.01 11.31 -1.59
C ALA A 80 -14.87 10.41 -0.35
N GLN A 81 -15.61 10.70 0.72
CA GLN A 81 -15.58 9.91 1.94
C GLN A 81 -16.25 8.54 1.75
N LEU A 82 -17.38 8.49 1.04
CA LEU A 82 -18.02 7.24 0.62
C LEU A 82 -17.09 6.38 -0.25
N ALA A 83 -16.42 7.01 -1.22
CA ALA A 83 -15.45 6.33 -2.07
C ALA A 83 -14.27 5.79 -1.27
N MET A 84 -13.80 6.50 -0.23
CA MET A 84 -12.59 6.14 0.48
C MET A 84 -12.82 5.10 1.58
N TYR A 85 -13.88 5.26 2.36
CA TYR A 85 -14.14 4.49 3.58
C TYR A 85 -15.48 3.73 3.57
N GLY A 86 -16.38 4.08 2.64
CA GLY A 86 -17.75 3.55 2.58
C GLY A 86 -18.73 4.38 3.42
N PRO A 87 -20.02 4.01 3.42
CA PRO A 87 -21.04 4.72 4.20
C PRO A 87 -21.01 4.34 5.69
N VAL A 88 -21.52 5.25 6.52
CA VAL A 88 -21.83 4.98 7.93
C VAL A 88 -23.27 4.47 8.01
N TYR A 89 -23.47 3.30 8.61
CA TYR A 89 -24.78 2.64 8.65
C TYR A 89 -25.61 2.94 9.91
N ASN A 90 -25.05 3.62 10.90
CA ASN A 90 -25.72 3.99 12.15
C ASN A 90 -25.01 5.19 12.80
N THR A 91 -25.74 6.01 13.55
CA THR A 91 -25.22 7.21 14.25
C THR A 91 -24.67 6.91 15.65
N SER A 92 -24.64 5.64 16.07
CA SER A 92 -24.03 5.23 17.35
C SER A 92 -22.53 5.55 17.40
N LEU A 93 -22.02 5.78 18.61
CA LEU A 93 -20.59 6.01 18.84
C LEU A 93 -19.74 4.88 18.24
N GLY A 94 -20.17 3.63 18.41
CA GLY A 94 -19.50 2.47 17.83
C GLY A 94 -19.34 2.60 16.33
N ALA A 95 -20.46 2.73 15.59
CA ALA A 95 -20.48 2.77 14.13
C ALA A 95 -19.72 3.96 13.54
N THR A 96 -19.92 5.15 14.09
CA THR A 96 -19.28 6.39 13.62
C THR A 96 -17.79 6.42 13.92
N ALA A 97 -17.35 5.93 15.08
CA ALA A 97 -15.95 5.94 15.46
C ALA A 97 -15.10 4.97 14.63
N ILE A 98 -15.59 3.75 14.37
CA ILE A 98 -14.85 2.75 13.59
C ILE A 98 -14.90 2.99 12.08
N TRP A 99 -15.69 3.95 11.60
CA TRP A 99 -15.89 4.19 10.16
C TRP A 99 -14.58 4.36 9.41
N LYS A 100 -13.68 5.22 9.92
CA LYS A 100 -12.33 5.41 9.33
C LYS A 100 -11.49 4.13 9.38
N ALA A 101 -11.70 3.30 10.41
CA ALA A 101 -11.03 2.00 10.53
C ALA A 101 -11.52 0.99 9.47
N GLY A 102 -12.57 1.28 8.69
CA GLY A 102 -12.95 0.50 7.51
C GLY A 102 -11.80 0.32 6.50
N MET A 103 -10.84 1.26 6.45
CA MET A 103 -9.64 1.09 5.63
C MET A 103 -8.77 -0.11 6.05
N PHE A 104 -8.90 -0.58 7.29
CA PHE A 104 -8.11 -1.71 7.81
C PHE A 104 -8.45 -3.01 7.07
N PHE A 105 -9.65 -3.13 6.49
CA PHE A 105 -10.01 -4.25 5.61
C PHE A 105 -9.12 -4.34 4.37
N THR A 106 -8.70 -3.20 3.82
CA THR A 106 -7.75 -3.16 2.71
C THR A 106 -6.31 -3.38 3.19
N LEU A 107 -5.92 -2.75 4.30
CA LEU A 107 -4.56 -2.88 4.85
C LEU A 107 -4.23 -4.31 5.28
N ILE A 108 -5.16 -5.03 5.91
CA ILE A 108 -4.95 -6.43 6.26
C ILE A 108 -4.80 -7.31 5.03
N GLY A 109 -5.55 -7.01 3.95
CA GLY A 109 -5.39 -7.70 2.67
C GLY A 109 -4.01 -7.48 2.06
N ILE A 110 -3.47 -6.26 2.14
CA ILE A 110 -2.09 -5.97 1.72
C ILE A 110 -1.10 -6.80 2.54
N ALA A 111 -1.26 -6.81 3.87
CA ALA A 111 -0.36 -7.53 4.77
C ALA A 111 -0.37 -9.04 4.47
N THR A 112 -1.54 -9.66 4.32
CA THR A 112 -1.64 -11.09 4.06
C THR A 112 -1.15 -11.48 2.66
N ILE A 113 -1.39 -10.66 1.63
CA ILE A 113 -0.80 -10.85 0.29
C ILE A 113 0.72 -10.90 0.37
N LEU A 114 1.34 -9.95 1.07
CA LEU A 114 2.79 -9.88 1.21
C LEU A 114 3.36 -11.07 2.00
N VAL A 115 2.69 -11.51 3.06
CA VAL A 115 3.09 -12.68 3.86
C VAL A 115 3.04 -13.95 3.03
N VAL A 116 1.92 -14.22 2.36
CA VAL A 116 1.74 -15.45 1.57
C VAL A 116 2.77 -15.52 0.45
N ILE A 117 2.95 -14.45 -0.33
CA ILE A 117 3.89 -14.46 -1.46
C ILE A 117 5.35 -14.52 -0.99
N ARG A 118 5.68 -13.93 0.18
CA ARG A 118 7.02 -13.99 0.77
C ARG A 118 7.46 -15.42 1.10
N HIS A 119 6.57 -16.22 1.67
CA HIS A 119 6.89 -17.60 2.10
C HIS A 119 6.52 -18.67 1.07
N THR A 120 5.98 -18.27 -0.08
CA THR A 120 5.72 -19.17 -1.20
C THR A 120 6.62 -18.80 -2.37
N ARG A 121 6.12 -17.99 -3.31
CA ARG A 121 6.78 -17.74 -4.59
C ARG A 121 8.12 -17.01 -4.46
N ALA A 122 8.29 -16.14 -3.46
CA ALA A 122 9.57 -15.47 -3.26
C ALA A 122 10.65 -16.44 -2.76
N ASP A 123 10.31 -17.43 -1.93
CA ASP A 123 11.28 -18.46 -1.52
C ASP A 123 11.58 -19.43 -2.67
N GLU A 124 10.57 -19.76 -3.48
CA GLU A 124 10.73 -20.58 -4.68
C GLU A 124 11.60 -19.89 -5.75
N GLU A 125 11.39 -18.60 -6.02
CA GLU A 125 12.22 -17.79 -6.95
C GLU A 125 13.69 -17.70 -6.49
N THR A 126 13.96 -17.84 -5.18
CA THR A 126 15.34 -17.83 -4.63
C THR A 126 15.98 -19.22 -4.58
N GLY A 127 15.35 -20.26 -5.13
CA GLY A 127 15.87 -21.64 -5.15
C GLY A 127 15.83 -22.37 -3.81
N ARG A 128 15.40 -21.72 -2.72
CA ARG A 128 15.31 -22.35 -1.39
C ARG A 128 14.33 -23.51 -1.36
N THR A 129 13.23 -23.38 -2.10
CA THR A 129 12.19 -24.41 -2.16
C THR A 129 12.70 -25.69 -2.84
N GLU A 130 13.66 -25.61 -3.78
CA GLU A 130 14.25 -26.78 -4.42
C GLU A 130 15.11 -27.59 -3.44
N LEU A 131 15.91 -26.90 -2.61
CA LEU A 131 16.68 -27.54 -1.53
C LEU A 131 15.78 -28.19 -0.47
N LEU A 132 14.61 -27.60 -0.20
CA LEU A 132 13.63 -28.20 0.71
C LEU A 132 12.93 -29.40 0.04
N ALA A 133 12.61 -29.30 -1.25
CA ALA A 133 11.98 -30.37 -2.01
C ALA A 133 12.90 -31.60 -2.18
N SER A 134 14.23 -31.45 -2.10
CA SER A 134 15.17 -32.58 -2.05
C SER A 134 15.20 -33.30 -0.69
N THR A 135 14.48 -32.79 0.33
CA THR A 135 14.32 -33.44 1.64
C THR A 135 12.94 -34.12 1.75
N ARG A 136 12.61 -34.69 2.92
CA ARG A 136 11.29 -35.34 3.14
C ARG A 136 10.13 -34.34 3.36
N VAL A 137 10.20 -33.15 2.78
CA VAL A 137 9.14 -32.15 2.84
C VAL A 137 8.13 -32.42 1.73
N GLY A 138 6.86 -32.57 2.09
CA GLY A 138 5.79 -32.83 1.15
C GLY A 138 5.44 -31.59 0.30
N ARG A 139 4.90 -31.83 -0.90
CA ARG A 139 4.59 -30.78 -1.89
C ARG A 139 3.66 -29.69 -1.37
N PHE A 140 2.69 -30.04 -0.52
CA PHE A 140 1.71 -29.09 0.03
C PHE A 140 2.18 -28.42 1.32
N ALA A 141 3.29 -28.85 1.90
CA ALA A 141 3.72 -28.38 3.21
C ALA A 141 4.02 -26.87 3.24
N GLY A 142 4.70 -26.35 2.21
CA GLY A 142 5.05 -24.93 2.12
C GLY A 142 3.82 -24.03 2.01
N LEU A 143 2.90 -24.35 1.10
CA LEU A 143 1.65 -23.59 0.93
C LEU A 143 0.79 -23.67 2.20
N THR A 144 0.64 -24.86 2.77
CA THR A 144 -0.11 -25.05 4.02
C THR A 144 0.47 -24.22 5.16
N ALA A 145 1.79 -24.25 5.36
CA ALA A 145 2.44 -23.48 6.41
C ALA A 145 2.28 -21.96 6.22
N ALA A 146 2.38 -21.48 4.97
CA ALA A 146 2.17 -20.06 4.65
C ALA A 146 0.71 -19.63 4.89
N LEU A 147 -0.27 -20.47 4.51
CA LEU A 147 -1.69 -20.21 4.75
C LEU A 147 -2.05 -20.27 6.24
N ILE A 148 -1.55 -21.23 7.00
CA ILE A 148 -1.75 -21.28 8.46
C ILE A 148 -1.21 -20.00 9.11
N LEU A 149 -0.01 -19.55 8.72
CA LEU A 149 0.56 -18.32 9.24
C LEU A 149 -0.32 -17.09 8.90
N ALA A 150 -0.72 -16.95 7.64
CA ALA A 150 -1.49 -15.80 7.18
C ALA A 150 -2.91 -15.79 7.76
N TYR A 151 -3.61 -16.93 7.76
CA TYR A 151 -4.95 -17.07 8.33
C TYR A 151 -4.92 -16.90 9.84
N GLY A 152 -3.97 -17.53 10.53
CA GLY A 152 -3.79 -17.38 11.97
C GLY A 152 -3.54 -15.93 12.37
N ALA A 153 -2.70 -15.21 11.62
CA ALA A 153 -2.43 -13.80 11.87
C ALA A 153 -3.63 -12.89 11.55
N ALA A 154 -4.40 -13.18 10.49
CA ALA A 154 -5.62 -12.45 10.17
C ALA A 154 -6.70 -12.63 11.24
N VAL A 155 -6.91 -13.87 11.70
CA VAL A 155 -7.82 -14.19 12.80
C VAL A 155 -7.35 -13.54 14.11
N ALA A 156 -6.05 -13.63 14.43
CA ALA A 156 -5.49 -12.97 15.61
C ALA A 156 -5.70 -11.45 15.57
N THR A 157 -5.53 -10.82 14.41
CA THR A 157 -5.79 -9.38 14.22
C THR A 157 -7.26 -9.05 14.51
N GLY A 158 -8.20 -9.85 13.98
CA GLY A 158 -9.62 -9.69 14.25
C GLY A 158 -9.99 -9.87 15.73
N LEU A 159 -9.44 -10.89 16.39
CA LEU A 159 -9.71 -11.19 17.81
C LEU A 159 -9.10 -10.16 18.76
N ILE A 160 -7.86 -9.72 18.50
CA ILE A 160 -7.24 -8.63 19.27
C ILE A 160 -8.00 -7.32 19.04
N GLY A 161 -8.47 -7.09 17.81
CA GLY A 161 -9.28 -5.92 17.47
C GLY A 161 -10.63 -5.93 18.19
N PHE A 162 -11.28 -7.09 18.24
CA PHE A 162 -12.46 -7.31 19.07
C PHE A 162 -12.17 -7.00 20.55
N ALA A 163 -11.09 -7.52 21.11
CA ALA A 163 -10.72 -7.27 22.50
C ALA A 163 -10.45 -5.78 22.77
N SER A 164 -9.79 -5.09 21.83
CA SER A 164 -9.54 -3.64 21.90
C SER A 164 -10.85 -2.85 21.94
N LEU A 165 -11.81 -3.17 21.07
CA LEU A 165 -13.12 -2.52 21.04
C LEU A 165 -14.01 -2.90 22.24
N ALA A 166 -14.02 -4.17 22.63
CA ALA A 166 -14.78 -4.68 23.77
C ALA A 166 -14.26 -4.16 25.12
N GLY A 167 -13.04 -3.60 25.16
CA GLY A 167 -12.48 -2.87 26.31
C GLY A 167 -12.96 -1.43 26.43
N THR A 168 -13.93 -1.01 25.62
CA THR A 168 -14.58 0.31 25.68
C THR A 168 -16.08 0.15 25.94
N GLU A 169 -16.82 1.26 26.09
CA GLU A 169 -18.25 1.26 26.43
C GLU A 169 -19.19 0.88 25.26
N VAL A 170 -18.64 0.50 24.09
CA VAL A 170 -19.44 0.12 22.92
C VAL A 170 -19.93 -1.34 22.99
N PRO A 171 -21.06 -1.68 22.35
CA PRO A 171 -21.61 -3.04 22.38
C PRO A 171 -20.65 -4.13 21.89
N ARG A 172 -20.49 -5.21 22.67
CA ARG A 172 -19.58 -6.32 22.33
C ARG A 172 -19.94 -7.04 21.03
N SER A 173 -21.22 -7.10 20.66
CA SER A 173 -21.65 -7.74 19.40
C SER A 173 -21.08 -7.01 18.18
N GLY A 174 -21.19 -5.69 18.13
CA GLY A 174 -20.61 -4.88 17.04
C GLY A 174 -19.09 -4.96 17.01
N SER A 175 -18.45 -5.01 18.19
CA SER A 175 -17.00 -5.25 18.30
C SER A 175 -16.59 -6.57 17.66
N LEU A 176 -17.38 -7.64 17.89
CA LEU A 176 -17.11 -8.97 17.33
C LEU A 176 -17.36 -8.98 15.83
N ALA A 177 -18.46 -8.38 15.38
CA ALA A 177 -18.80 -8.24 13.96
C ALA A 177 -17.68 -7.54 13.18
N PHE A 178 -17.13 -6.44 13.70
CA PHE A 178 -15.99 -5.75 13.10
C PHE A 178 -14.73 -6.62 13.06
N GLY A 179 -14.39 -7.26 14.18
CA GLY A 179 -13.23 -8.15 14.28
C GLY A 179 -13.30 -9.33 13.30
N LEU A 180 -14.47 -9.95 13.15
CA LEU A 180 -14.70 -11.04 12.20
C LEU A 180 -14.67 -10.56 10.74
N ALA A 181 -15.23 -9.38 10.45
CA ALA A 181 -15.15 -8.78 9.12
C ALA A 181 -13.70 -8.45 8.71
N LEU A 182 -12.89 -8.02 9.68
CA LEU A 182 -11.46 -7.75 9.51
C LEU A 182 -10.68 -9.04 9.23
N ALA A 183 -10.88 -10.07 10.04
CA ALA A 183 -10.30 -11.39 9.80
C ALA A 183 -10.73 -11.97 8.45
N GLY A 184 -12.03 -11.85 8.11
CA GLY A 184 -12.64 -12.28 6.86
C GLY A 184 -11.96 -11.68 5.63
N SER A 185 -11.72 -10.37 5.64
CA SER A 185 -10.96 -9.71 4.56
C SER A 185 -9.53 -10.29 4.45
N GLY A 186 -8.84 -10.40 5.58
CA GLY A 186 -7.46 -10.90 5.62
C GLY A 186 -7.32 -12.32 5.04
N VAL A 187 -8.23 -13.23 5.39
CA VAL A 187 -8.19 -14.62 4.89
C VAL A 187 -8.52 -14.71 3.40
N VAL A 188 -9.49 -13.93 2.89
CA VAL A 188 -9.82 -13.91 1.45
C VAL A 188 -8.60 -13.49 0.63
N PHE A 189 -7.92 -12.41 1.01
CA PHE A 189 -6.77 -11.91 0.25
C PHE A 189 -5.51 -12.77 0.43
N ALA A 190 -5.37 -13.49 1.56
CA ALA A 190 -4.39 -14.57 1.68
C ALA A 190 -4.67 -15.70 0.66
N SER A 191 -5.93 -16.12 0.46
CA SER A 191 -6.27 -17.12 -0.55
C SER A 191 -6.07 -16.62 -1.98
N VAL A 192 -6.40 -15.35 -2.27
CA VAL A 192 -6.09 -14.71 -3.56
C VAL A 192 -4.59 -14.77 -3.85
N ALA A 193 -3.77 -14.43 -2.86
CA ALA A 193 -2.31 -14.50 -2.97
C ALA A 193 -1.81 -15.94 -3.16
N ALA A 194 -2.44 -16.92 -2.52
CA ALA A 194 -2.12 -18.34 -2.71
C ALA A 194 -2.40 -18.81 -4.14
N VAL A 195 -3.53 -18.42 -4.73
CA VAL A 195 -3.82 -18.68 -6.16
C VAL A 195 -2.80 -17.98 -7.04
N ALA A 196 -2.55 -16.68 -6.81
CA ALA A 196 -1.60 -15.90 -7.59
C ALA A 196 -0.18 -16.49 -7.56
N ALA A 197 0.25 -17.05 -6.42
CA ALA A 197 1.54 -17.71 -6.24
C ALA A 197 1.72 -18.95 -7.14
N GLN A 198 0.65 -19.55 -7.65
CA GLN A 198 0.72 -20.69 -8.58
C GLN A 198 0.77 -20.27 -10.06
N LEU A 199 0.44 -19.01 -10.38
CA LEU A 199 0.26 -18.57 -11.77
C LEU A 199 1.57 -18.22 -12.48
N SER A 200 2.59 -17.74 -11.77
CA SER A 200 3.82 -17.24 -12.38
C SER A 200 5.04 -17.64 -11.58
N ALA A 201 6.18 -17.84 -12.26
CA ALA A 201 7.46 -18.12 -11.61
C ALA A 201 8.04 -16.89 -10.87
N SER A 202 7.53 -15.68 -11.14
CA SER A 202 8.01 -14.45 -10.52
C SER A 202 7.12 -14.00 -9.36
N ALA A 203 7.71 -13.86 -8.16
CA ALA A 203 7.02 -13.32 -7.00
C ALA A 203 6.52 -11.89 -7.22
N ARG A 204 7.20 -11.11 -8.07
CA ARG A 204 6.75 -9.77 -8.47
C ARG A 204 5.43 -9.84 -9.25
N THR A 205 5.34 -10.74 -10.22
CA THR A 205 4.11 -10.93 -11.00
C THR A 205 2.96 -11.39 -10.11
N CYS A 206 3.22 -12.34 -9.21
CA CYS A 206 2.21 -12.80 -8.25
C CYS A 206 1.69 -11.67 -7.36
N ARG A 207 2.58 -10.78 -6.86
CA ARG A 207 2.17 -9.59 -6.09
C ARG A 207 1.33 -8.66 -6.95
N GLY A 208 1.74 -8.41 -8.18
CA GLY A 208 1.00 -7.57 -9.12
C GLY A 208 -0.41 -8.08 -9.36
N VAL A 209 -0.58 -9.39 -9.60
CA VAL A 209 -1.90 -10.01 -9.78
C VAL A 209 -2.75 -9.87 -8.51
N ALA A 210 -2.22 -10.25 -7.35
CA ALA A 210 -2.97 -10.18 -6.10
C ALA A 210 -3.38 -8.74 -5.73
N PHE A 211 -2.48 -7.76 -5.90
CA PHE A 211 -2.80 -6.35 -5.68
C PHE A 211 -3.75 -5.78 -6.72
N THR A 212 -3.73 -6.28 -7.96
CA THR A 212 -4.72 -5.89 -8.97
C THR A 212 -6.11 -6.36 -8.55
N VAL A 213 -6.26 -7.59 -8.08
CA VAL A 213 -7.53 -8.10 -7.55
C VAL A 213 -8.00 -7.26 -6.35
N LEU A 214 -7.10 -6.92 -5.42
CA LEU A 214 -7.41 -6.02 -4.31
C LEU A 214 -7.85 -4.62 -4.79
N GLY A 215 -7.14 -4.02 -5.73
CA GLY A 215 -7.46 -2.70 -6.28
C GLY A 215 -8.79 -2.68 -7.03
N VAL A 216 -9.07 -3.70 -7.86
CA VAL A 216 -10.34 -3.84 -8.59
C VAL A 216 -11.50 -4.00 -7.60
N THR A 217 -11.37 -4.89 -6.62
CA THR A 217 -12.43 -5.11 -5.62
C THR A 217 -12.65 -3.87 -4.75
N TYR A 218 -11.60 -3.15 -4.35
CA TYR A 218 -11.72 -1.87 -3.69
C TYR A 218 -12.44 -0.83 -4.56
N THR A 219 -12.12 -0.76 -5.85
CA THR A 219 -12.74 0.18 -6.81
C THR A 219 -14.22 -0.14 -7.04
N LEU A 220 -14.57 -1.41 -7.22
CA LEU A 220 -15.97 -1.86 -7.35
C LEU A 220 -16.78 -1.45 -6.12
N ARG A 221 -16.22 -1.67 -4.92
CA ARG A 221 -16.83 -1.20 -3.67
C ARG A 221 -16.95 0.33 -3.65
N ALA A 222 -15.88 1.06 -3.93
CA ALA A 222 -15.89 2.53 -3.88
C ALA A 222 -16.95 3.13 -4.81
N ILE A 223 -17.02 2.65 -6.06
CA ILE A 223 -18.05 3.07 -7.02
C ILE A 223 -19.44 2.65 -6.55
N GLY A 224 -19.57 1.44 -6.02
CA GLY A 224 -20.82 0.93 -5.47
C GLY A 224 -21.36 1.79 -4.33
N ASP A 225 -20.49 2.18 -3.40
CA ASP A 225 -20.83 2.96 -2.21
C ASP A 225 -21.18 4.42 -2.57
N VAL A 226 -20.43 5.04 -3.50
CA VAL A 226 -20.77 6.39 -4.01
C VAL A 226 -22.11 6.39 -4.74
N ARG A 227 -22.38 5.36 -5.55
CA ARG A 227 -23.67 5.23 -6.26
C ARG A 227 -24.81 4.84 -5.34
N ALA A 228 -24.52 4.20 -4.21
CA ALA A 228 -25.53 3.75 -3.28
C ALA A 228 -26.17 4.92 -2.53
N GLY A 229 -25.46 6.03 -2.28
CA GLY A 229 -26.02 7.27 -1.70
C GLY A 229 -27.12 7.01 -0.67
N ASP A 230 -28.31 7.56 -0.91
CA ASP A 230 -29.51 7.43 -0.07
C ASP A 230 -30.38 6.19 -0.40
N GLY A 231 -29.87 5.28 -1.24
CA GLY A 231 -30.60 4.15 -1.83
C GLY A 231 -30.11 2.76 -1.41
N PRO A 232 -30.69 1.69 -1.99
CA PRO A 232 -30.26 0.33 -1.69
C PRO A 232 -28.82 0.08 -2.17
N THR A 233 -28.09 -0.76 -1.43
CA THR A 233 -26.69 -1.09 -1.72
C THR A 233 -26.51 -1.56 -3.15
N SER A 234 -25.61 -0.89 -3.89
CA SER A 234 -25.29 -1.23 -5.27
C SER A 234 -24.82 -2.69 -5.42
N PRO A 235 -25.22 -3.40 -6.49
CA PRO A 235 -24.67 -4.73 -6.81
C PRO A 235 -23.14 -4.75 -6.89
N LEU A 236 -22.51 -3.62 -7.23
CA LEU A 236 -21.05 -3.49 -7.30
C LEU A 236 -20.37 -3.70 -5.94
N THR A 237 -20.99 -3.22 -4.84
CA THR A 237 -20.49 -3.45 -3.48
C THR A 237 -20.55 -4.93 -3.11
N TRP A 238 -21.58 -5.65 -3.57
CA TRP A 238 -21.74 -7.09 -3.36
C TRP A 238 -20.85 -7.97 -4.25
N MET A 239 -20.27 -7.44 -5.32
CA MET A 239 -19.24 -8.15 -6.10
C MET A 239 -17.85 -8.08 -5.46
N SER A 240 -17.71 -7.32 -4.37
CA SER A 240 -16.42 -7.03 -3.75
C SER A 240 -16.31 -7.67 -2.36
N PRO A 241 -15.29 -8.51 -2.09
CA PRO A 241 -15.02 -8.97 -0.73
C PRO A 241 -14.67 -7.83 0.24
N GLN A 242 -14.19 -6.68 -0.26
CA GLN A 242 -14.03 -5.47 0.55
C GLN A 242 -15.39 -4.87 0.93
N GLY A 243 -16.36 -4.91 0.01
CA GLY A 243 -17.73 -4.47 0.28
C GLY A 243 -18.45 -5.36 1.27
N TRP A 244 -18.25 -6.68 1.22
CA TRP A 244 -18.83 -7.61 2.20
C TRP A 244 -18.42 -7.26 3.64
N SER A 245 -17.14 -6.89 3.86
CA SER A 245 -16.67 -6.50 5.19
C SER A 245 -17.40 -5.26 5.74
N LEU A 246 -17.77 -4.30 4.88
CA LEU A 246 -18.62 -3.17 5.27
C LEU A 246 -20.09 -3.60 5.45
N GLN A 247 -20.60 -4.54 4.66
CA GLN A 247 -21.98 -5.04 4.76
C GLN A 247 -22.25 -5.92 5.99
N VAL A 248 -21.20 -6.33 6.72
CA VAL A 248 -21.37 -6.89 8.08
C VAL A 248 -21.99 -5.85 9.02
N ARG A 249 -21.82 -4.54 8.75
CA ARG A 249 -22.49 -3.44 9.46
C ARG A 249 -22.36 -3.53 10.97
N ALA A 250 -21.11 -3.59 11.44
CA ALA A 250 -20.80 -3.57 12.87
C ALA A 250 -21.47 -2.37 13.57
N TYR A 251 -22.15 -2.63 14.68
CA TYR A 251 -22.97 -1.66 15.45
C TYR A 251 -24.19 -1.12 14.69
N ALA A 252 -24.57 -1.76 13.58
CA ALA A 252 -25.67 -1.36 12.72
C ALA A 252 -26.48 -2.60 12.26
N GLY A 253 -26.79 -3.48 13.22
CA GLY A 253 -27.54 -4.73 13.01
C GLY A 253 -26.69 -5.99 12.94
N ASP A 254 -25.35 -5.87 12.86
CA ASP A 254 -24.38 -6.97 12.94
C ASP A 254 -24.75 -8.16 12.02
N HIS A 255 -24.73 -7.96 10.70
CA HIS A 255 -25.13 -8.96 9.71
C HIS A 255 -24.09 -10.09 9.54
N TYR A 256 -23.99 -10.99 10.52
CA TYR A 256 -23.04 -12.11 10.52
C TYR A 256 -23.19 -13.04 9.31
N ALA A 257 -24.37 -13.15 8.71
CA ALA A 257 -24.59 -13.99 7.53
C ALA A 257 -23.69 -13.59 6.34
N VAL A 258 -23.29 -12.32 6.25
CA VAL A 258 -22.38 -11.85 5.18
C VAL A 258 -21.00 -12.51 5.27
N LEU A 259 -20.56 -12.90 6.47
CA LEU A 259 -19.28 -13.61 6.67
C LEU A 259 -19.24 -14.98 5.96
N LEU A 260 -20.40 -15.57 5.66
CA LEU A 260 -20.47 -16.80 4.87
C LEU A 260 -19.89 -16.60 3.46
N LEU A 261 -20.00 -15.39 2.90
CA LEU A 261 -19.39 -15.08 1.60
C LEU A 261 -17.85 -15.09 1.68
N HIS A 262 -17.27 -14.53 2.76
CA HIS A 262 -15.82 -14.61 2.99
C HIS A 262 -15.37 -16.05 3.14
N VAL A 263 -16.08 -16.86 3.94
CA VAL A 263 -15.75 -18.27 4.16
C VAL A 263 -15.84 -19.07 2.85
N ALA A 264 -16.94 -18.91 2.10
CA ALA A 264 -17.15 -19.62 0.83
C ALA A 264 -16.08 -19.26 -0.20
N LEU A 265 -15.77 -17.97 -0.38
CA LEU A 265 -14.73 -17.53 -1.32
C LEU A 265 -13.34 -18.00 -0.88
N THR A 266 -13.02 -17.92 0.42
CA THR A 266 -11.75 -18.41 0.98
C THR A 266 -11.58 -19.90 0.71
N ALA A 267 -12.63 -20.71 0.96
CA ALA A 267 -12.60 -22.15 0.71
C ALA A 267 -12.39 -22.44 -0.79
N ALA A 268 -13.15 -21.77 -1.67
CA ALA A 268 -13.04 -21.94 -3.11
C ALA A 268 -11.64 -21.56 -3.63
N LEU A 269 -11.11 -20.39 -3.26
CA LEU A 269 -9.78 -19.94 -3.69
C LEU A 269 -8.67 -20.82 -3.13
N THR A 270 -8.80 -21.28 -1.88
CA THR A 270 -7.84 -22.22 -1.28
C THR A 270 -7.83 -23.54 -2.05
N ALA A 271 -9.00 -24.10 -2.35
CA ALA A 271 -9.12 -25.32 -3.16
C ALA A 271 -8.50 -25.14 -4.55
N VAL A 272 -8.77 -24.01 -5.22
CA VAL A 272 -8.12 -23.65 -6.49
C VAL A 272 -6.61 -23.59 -6.32
N ALA A 273 -6.08 -22.94 -5.28
CA ALA A 273 -4.63 -22.86 -5.07
C ALA A 273 -3.97 -24.24 -4.91
N TYR A 274 -4.58 -25.16 -4.15
CA TYR A 274 -4.08 -26.53 -4.04
C TYR A 274 -4.21 -27.32 -5.35
N TYR A 275 -5.33 -27.16 -6.06
CA TYR A 275 -5.52 -27.77 -7.38
C TYR A 275 -4.42 -27.32 -8.35
N LEU A 276 -4.18 -26.02 -8.48
CA LEU A 276 -3.13 -25.47 -9.34
C LEU A 276 -1.74 -25.95 -8.89
N LEU A 277 -1.48 -25.98 -7.58
CA LEU A 277 -0.22 -26.49 -7.03
C LEU A 277 -0.03 -27.98 -7.34
N ALA A 278 -1.09 -28.78 -7.39
CA ALA A 278 -1.06 -30.22 -7.71
C ALA A 278 -0.81 -30.53 -9.20
N HIS A 279 -1.04 -29.55 -10.09
CA HIS A 279 -0.88 -29.72 -11.55
C HIS A 279 0.34 -29.00 -12.13
N ARG A 280 1.03 -28.15 -11.34
CA ARG A 280 2.26 -27.46 -11.78
C ARG A 280 3.53 -28.18 -11.33
N ASP A 281 4.56 -28.12 -12.16
CA ASP A 281 5.90 -28.54 -11.78
C ASP A 281 6.55 -27.53 -10.81
N THR A 282 7.46 -28.03 -9.97
CA THR A 282 8.24 -27.20 -9.04
C THR A 282 9.11 -26.21 -9.82
N GLY A 283 9.18 -24.97 -9.38
CA GLY A 283 9.93 -23.90 -10.07
C GLY A 283 9.15 -23.24 -11.21
N ALA A 284 8.28 -23.98 -11.90
CA ALA A 284 7.43 -23.48 -12.97
C ALA A 284 6.16 -22.78 -12.46
N GLY A 285 5.73 -21.74 -13.19
CA GLY A 285 4.37 -21.19 -13.08
C GLY A 285 3.48 -21.72 -14.20
N LEU A 286 2.16 -21.69 -14.02
CA LEU A 286 1.20 -22.12 -15.06
C LEU A 286 1.21 -21.21 -16.29
N VAL A 287 1.58 -19.94 -16.12
CA VAL A 287 1.86 -19.03 -17.22
C VAL A 287 3.30 -19.26 -17.66
N ALA A 288 3.45 -19.89 -18.82
CA ALA A 288 4.75 -20.14 -19.43
C ALA A 288 5.56 -18.85 -19.56
N GLU A 289 6.82 -18.91 -19.14
CA GLU A 289 7.76 -17.83 -19.42
C GLU A 289 7.97 -17.76 -20.93
N ARG A 290 7.57 -16.65 -21.53
CA ARG A 290 7.81 -16.43 -22.97
C ARG A 290 9.32 -16.30 -23.16
N PRO A 291 9.96 -17.15 -24.00
CA PRO A 291 11.32 -16.87 -24.43
C PRO A 291 11.28 -15.48 -25.06
N GLY A 292 12.02 -14.54 -24.49
CA GLY A 292 12.05 -13.17 -24.99
C GLY A 292 12.47 -13.14 -26.47
N ALA A 293 12.43 -11.95 -27.08
CA ALA A 293 12.96 -11.80 -28.43
C ALA A 293 14.41 -12.34 -28.51
N LEU A 294 14.72 -13.03 -29.62
CA LEU A 294 16.04 -13.65 -29.87
C LEU A 294 17.20 -12.64 -29.79
N ALA A 295 16.91 -11.37 -30.11
CA ALA A 295 17.82 -10.26 -29.95
C ALA A 295 17.20 -9.19 -29.04
N ALA A 296 18.03 -8.60 -28.18
CA ALA A 296 17.63 -7.45 -27.40
C ALA A 296 17.37 -6.26 -28.35
N GLY A 297 16.19 -5.65 -28.24
CA GLY A 297 15.86 -4.44 -28.99
C GLY A 297 16.82 -3.27 -28.67
N PRO A 298 16.87 -2.22 -29.51
CA PRO A 298 17.81 -1.12 -29.35
C PRO A 298 17.67 -0.39 -28.00
N THR A 299 16.48 -0.42 -27.40
CA THR A 299 16.19 0.13 -26.09
C THR A 299 16.81 -0.66 -24.93
N LEU A 300 17.45 -1.81 -25.14
CA LEU A 300 18.14 -2.61 -24.12
C LEU A 300 19.66 -2.62 -24.33
N SER A 301 20.18 -1.75 -25.20
CA SER A 301 21.61 -1.62 -25.50
C SER A 301 22.46 -1.06 -24.35
N GLY A 302 21.86 -0.66 -23.22
CA GLY A 302 22.60 -0.08 -22.10
C GLY A 302 21.82 -0.03 -20.78
N PRO A 303 22.48 0.46 -19.69
CA PRO A 303 21.95 0.41 -18.33
C PRO A 303 20.68 1.27 -18.13
N PHE A 304 20.50 2.34 -18.91
CA PHE A 304 19.27 3.16 -18.92
C PHE A 304 18.08 2.40 -19.49
N GLY A 305 18.32 1.65 -20.57
CA GLY A 305 17.33 0.77 -21.18
C GLY A 305 16.83 -0.31 -20.23
N LEU A 306 17.78 -0.96 -19.55
CA LEU A 306 17.48 -1.93 -18.50
C LEU A 306 16.71 -1.29 -17.35
N ALA A 307 17.17 -0.15 -16.83
CA ALA A 307 16.50 0.58 -15.76
C ALA A 307 15.05 0.95 -16.13
N TRP A 308 14.82 1.45 -17.36
CA TRP A 308 13.48 1.71 -17.89
C TRP A 308 12.60 0.46 -17.88
N ARG A 309 13.08 -0.66 -18.42
CA ARG A 309 12.31 -1.92 -18.42
C ARG A 309 11.96 -2.37 -16.98
N LEU A 310 12.88 -2.18 -16.04
CA LEU A 310 12.74 -2.60 -14.66
C LEU A 310 11.85 -1.69 -13.80
N GLN A 311 11.75 -0.40 -14.13
CA GLN A 311 11.05 0.61 -13.34
C GLN A 311 9.78 1.16 -13.98
N ARG A 312 9.58 1.04 -15.30
CA ARG A 312 8.43 1.62 -16.02
C ARG A 312 7.07 1.26 -15.43
N ALA A 313 6.88 0.01 -14.99
CA ALA A 313 5.62 -0.45 -14.41
C ALA A 313 5.37 0.18 -13.03
N THR A 314 6.43 0.29 -12.22
CA THR A 314 6.37 0.97 -10.92
C THR A 314 6.11 2.46 -11.12
N LEU A 315 6.83 3.13 -12.02
CA LEU A 315 6.60 4.53 -12.36
C LEU A 315 5.16 4.78 -12.81
N ALA A 316 4.63 3.96 -13.73
CA ALA A 316 3.26 4.07 -14.20
C ALA A 316 2.24 3.89 -13.05
N ALA A 317 2.39 2.86 -12.22
CA ALA A 317 1.48 2.60 -11.10
C ALA A 317 1.46 3.76 -10.09
N TRP A 318 2.63 4.28 -9.71
CA TRP A 318 2.73 5.42 -8.80
C TRP A 318 2.18 6.71 -9.43
N THR A 319 2.50 6.98 -10.69
CA THR A 319 1.98 8.15 -11.42
C THR A 319 0.46 8.12 -11.52
N ILE A 320 -0.13 6.95 -11.79
CA ILE A 320 -1.58 6.78 -11.81
C ILE A 320 -2.16 7.00 -10.42
N GLY A 321 -1.63 6.35 -9.38
CA GLY A 321 -2.15 6.50 -8.01
C GLY A 321 -2.07 7.93 -7.47
N ILE A 322 -0.91 8.58 -7.62
CA ILE A 322 -0.66 9.97 -7.21
C ILE A 322 -1.50 10.93 -8.09
N GLY A 323 -1.64 10.63 -9.37
CA GLY A 323 -2.49 11.37 -10.31
C GLY A 323 -3.97 11.35 -9.91
N LEU A 324 -4.49 10.16 -9.58
CA LEU A 324 -5.86 9.99 -9.09
C LEU A 324 -6.10 10.70 -7.76
N TYR A 325 -5.10 10.74 -6.87
CA TYR A 325 -5.19 11.54 -5.64
C TYR A 325 -5.27 13.04 -5.94
N GLY A 326 -4.47 13.55 -6.88
CA GLY A 326 -4.56 14.94 -7.32
C GLY A 326 -5.92 15.28 -7.90
N LEU A 327 -6.47 14.38 -8.73
CA LEU A 327 -7.83 14.48 -9.26
C LEU A 327 -8.86 14.55 -8.13
N LEU A 328 -8.75 13.69 -7.11
CA LEU A 328 -9.62 13.70 -5.94
C LEU A 328 -9.56 15.04 -5.21
N ILE A 329 -8.35 15.53 -4.88
CA ILE A 329 -8.17 16.83 -4.21
C ILE A 329 -8.80 17.95 -5.05
N GLY A 330 -8.52 18.00 -6.35
CA GLY A 330 -9.12 18.98 -7.26
C GLY A 330 -10.65 18.93 -7.29
N SER A 331 -11.23 17.73 -7.23
CA SER A 331 -12.69 17.52 -7.26
C SER A 331 -13.43 18.03 -6.03
N ILE A 332 -12.78 18.03 -4.86
CA ILE A 332 -13.37 18.49 -3.60
C ILE A 332 -12.94 19.90 -3.21
N THR A 333 -12.06 20.52 -4.00
CA THR A 333 -11.51 21.84 -3.63
C THR A 333 -12.58 22.92 -3.77
N HIS A 334 -13.25 22.99 -4.91
CA HIS A 334 -14.22 24.04 -5.14
C HIS A 334 -15.45 23.88 -4.26
N GLY A 335 -15.83 24.95 -3.54
CA GLY A 335 -17.08 24.97 -2.78
C GLY A 335 -17.02 24.27 -1.42
N ILE A 336 -15.85 23.82 -0.97
CA ILE A 336 -15.70 23.14 0.33
C ILE A 336 -16.20 23.99 1.50
N GLY A 337 -16.09 25.31 1.43
CA GLY A 337 -16.63 26.22 2.45
C GLY A 337 -18.16 26.15 2.58
N ASN A 338 -18.87 25.79 1.52
CA ASN A 338 -20.32 25.64 1.52
C ASN A 338 -20.76 24.27 2.08
N GLU A 339 -19.89 23.25 2.00
CA GLU A 339 -20.15 21.90 2.49
C GLU A 339 -19.95 21.75 4.00
N LEU A 340 -19.15 22.63 4.62
CA LEU A 340 -18.87 22.59 6.06
C LEU A 340 -20.09 22.90 6.94
N GLY A 341 -21.20 23.35 6.37
CA GLY A 341 -22.48 23.56 7.06
C GLY A 341 -22.97 25.00 7.03
N THR A 342 -24.27 25.21 7.22
CA THR A 342 -24.92 26.53 7.12
C THR A 342 -24.93 27.32 8.42
N SER A 343 -24.34 26.79 9.50
CA SER A 343 -24.34 27.42 10.81
C SER A 343 -23.59 28.76 10.79
N GLN A 344 -24.11 29.74 11.51
CA GLN A 344 -23.53 31.09 11.54
C GLN A 344 -22.09 31.06 12.07
N THR A 345 -21.78 30.17 13.00
CA THR A 345 -20.44 29.94 13.55
C THR A 345 -19.42 29.51 12.51
N ILE A 346 -19.80 28.65 11.56
CA ILE A 346 -18.91 28.16 10.50
C ILE A 346 -18.67 29.26 9.46
N LYS A 347 -19.72 30.03 9.13
CA LYS A 347 -19.59 31.21 8.26
C LYS A 347 -18.68 32.27 8.86
N ASP A 348 -18.79 32.54 10.16
CA ASP A 348 -17.92 33.50 10.85
C ASP A 348 -16.46 33.01 10.92
N LEU A 349 -16.23 31.71 11.12
CA LEU A 349 -14.90 31.10 11.07
C LEU A 349 -14.27 31.19 9.66
N ILE A 350 -15.03 30.85 8.62
CA ILE A 350 -14.57 30.96 7.22
C ILE A 350 -14.23 32.41 6.90
N THR A 351 -15.06 33.37 7.32
CA THR A 351 -14.82 34.80 7.10
C THR A 351 -13.55 35.27 7.81
N ARG A 352 -13.33 34.84 9.06
CA ARG A 352 -12.10 35.14 9.81
C ARG A 352 -10.84 34.52 9.20
N MET A 353 -10.97 33.38 8.52
CA MET A 353 -9.86 32.74 7.81
C MET A 353 -9.55 33.38 6.44
N GLY A 354 -10.27 34.42 6.03
CA GLY A 354 -10.08 35.10 4.74
C GLY A 354 -11.04 34.65 3.64
N GLY A 355 -12.12 33.94 3.98
CA GLY A 355 -13.18 33.52 3.05
C GLY A 355 -13.01 32.10 2.51
N SER A 356 -13.88 31.72 1.57
CA SER A 356 -13.85 30.39 0.95
C SER A 356 -12.58 30.18 0.11
N ASP A 357 -12.10 31.21 -0.60
CA ASP A 357 -10.90 31.12 -1.44
C ASP A 357 -9.64 30.80 -0.62
N SER A 358 -9.49 31.33 0.59
CA SER A 358 -8.35 30.98 1.45
C SER A 358 -8.42 29.53 1.94
N LEU A 359 -9.62 29.01 2.21
CA LEU A 359 -9.84 27.62 2.58
C LEU A 359 -9.53 26.68 1.41
N GLU A 360 -9.94 27.03 0.19
CA GLU A 360 -9.59 26.30 -1.04
C GLU A 360 -8.06 26.28 -1.25
N LYS A 361 -7.39 27.43 -1.12
CA LYS A 361 -5.92 27.54 -1.24
C LYS A 361 -5.19 26.74 -0.16
N ALA A 362 -5.69 26.74 1.06
CA ALA A 362 -5.14 25.91 2.15
C ALA A 362 -5.32 24.42 1.84
N LEU A 363 -6.50 23.99 1.38
CA LEU A 363 -6.75 22.61 0.99
C LEU A 363 -5.82 22.16 -0.14
N ILE A 364 -5.59 23.00 -1.16
CA ILE A 364 -4.60 22.71 -2.21
C ILE A 364 -3.21 22.55 -1.62
N SER A 365 -2.76 23.48 -0.77
CA SER A 365 -1.41 23.44 -0.19
C SER A 365 -1.18 22.20 0.67
N TYR A 366 -2.10 21.90 1.59
CA TYR A 366 -2.02 20.71 2.45
C TYR A 366 -2.23 19.41 1.66
N GLY A 367 -3.20 19.40 0.74
CA GLY A 367 -3.50 18.26 -0.12
C GLY A 367 -2.30 17.87 -0.99
N PHE A 368 -1.65 18.84 -1.62
CA PHE A 368 -0.46 18.58 -2.44
C PHE A 368 0.80 18.28 -1.62
N THR A 369 0.85 18.68 -0.35
CA THR A 369 1.85 18.16 0.58
C THR A 369 1.66 16.65 0.82
N MET A 370 0.42 16.18 0.97
CA MET A 370 0.12 14.73 1.08
C MET A 370 0.40 13.95 -0.21
N VAL A 371 0.11 14.56 -1.37
CA VAL A 371 0.52 14.02 -2.69
C VAL A 371 2.05 13.88 -2.75
N ALA A 372 2.78 14.88 -2.24
CA ALA A 372 4.24 14.86 -2.21
C ALA A 372 4.82 13.80 -1.27
N VAL A 373 4.19 13.51 -0.13
CA VAL A 373 4.56 12.34 0.70
C VAL A 373 4.45 11.04 -0.10
N GLY A 374 3.39 10.90 -0.91
CA GLY A 374 3.24 9.78 -1.84
C GLY A 374 4.37 9.73 -2.89
N ALA A 375 4.74 10.88 -3.45
CA ALA A 375 5.87 10.99 -4.39
C ALA A 375 7.22 10.68 -3.73
N ALA A 376 7.41 11.01 -2.45
CA ALA A 376 8.59 10.62 -1.67
C ALA A 376 8.65 9.11 -1.44
N ALA A 377 7.52 8.45 -1.17
CA ALA A 377 7.46 6.99 -1.11
C ALA A 377 7.86 6.33 -2.45
N TYR A 378 7.45 6.90 -3.58
CA TYR A 378 7.95 6.50 -4.90
C TYR A 378 9.47 6.72 -5.04
N ALA A 379 9.96 7.90 -4.66
CA ALA A 379 11.37 8.27 -4.78
C ALA A 379 12.28 7.33 -3.97
N VAL A 380 11.89 6.98 -2.74
CA VAL A 380 12.54 5.96 -1.91
C VAL A 380 12.49 4.58 -2.57
N SER A 381 11.32 4.18 -3.09
CA SER A 381 11.16 2.89 -3.78
C SER A 381 12.07 2.75 -5.01
N ALA A 382 12.17 3.82 -5.81
CA ALA A 382 12.99 3.88 -7.01
C ALA A 382 14.49 3.90 -6.66
N ALA A 383 14.90 4.66 -5.64
CA ALA A 383 16.28 4.73 -5.17
C ALA A 383 16.75 3.38 -4.60
N LEU A 384 15.92 2.72 -3.77
CA LEU A 384 16.23 1.40 -3.20
C LEU A 384 16.23 0.28 -4.23
N ARG A 385 15.88 0.55 -5.49
CA ARG A 385 16.06 -0.44 -6.55
C ARG A 385 17.53 -0.83 -6.73
N LEU A 386 18.46 0.11 -6.54
CA LEU A 386 19.90 -0.15 -6.53
C LEU A 386 20.28 -1.19 -5.47
N HIS A 387 19.76 -1.04 -4.25
CA HIS A 387 19.95 -1.98 -3.16
C HIS A 387 19.39 -3.37 -3.50
N GLY A 388 18.20 -3.42 -4.12
CA GLY A 388 17.60 -4.67 -4.60
C GLY A 388 18.47 -5.39 -5.62
N GLU A 389 18.93 -4.71 -6.66
CA GLU A 389 19.77 -5.33 -7.69
C GLU A 389 21.12 -5.82 -7.14
N GLU A 390 21.72 -5.09 -6.18
CA GLU A 390 22.94 -5.54 -5.50
C GLU A 390 22.70 -6.73 -4.57
N SER A 391 21.67 -6.68 -3.71
CA SER A 391 21.38 -7.76 -2.76
C SER A 391 20.98 -9.08 -3.41
N THR A 392 20.52 -9.05 -4.67
CA THR A 392 20.23 -10.26 -5.46
C THR A 392 21.37 -10.68 -6.39
N ALA A 393 22.58 -10.16 -6.20
CA ALA A 393 23.78 -10.40 -7.02
C ALA A 393 23.66 -10.05 -8.52
N ARG A 394 22.56 -9.40 -8.95
CA ARG A 394 22.35 -8.96 -10.34
C ARG A 394 23.26 -7.81 -10.73
N ALA A 395 23.60 -6.95 -9.75
CA ALA A 395 24.52 -5.85 -9.97
C ALA A 395 25.92 -6.35 -10.39
N GLU A 396 26.38 -7.47 -9.84
CA GLU A 396 27.69 -8.05 -10.18
C GLU A 396 27.75 -8.43 -11.66
N THR A 397 26.73 -9.14 -12.17
CA THR A 397 26.64 -9.53 -13.58
C THR A 397 26.64 -8.32 -14.53
N VAL A 398 26.06 -7.19 -14.13
CA VAL A 398 26.04 -5.98 -14.97
C VAL A 398 27.39 -5.25 -14.91
N LEU A 399 28.03 -5.22 -13.74
CA LEU A 399 29.27 -4.49 -13.50
C LEU A 399 30.53 -5.24 -13.94
N THR A 400 30.45 -6.53 -14.23
CA THR A 400 31.51 -7.27 -14.95
C THR A 400 31.57 -6.92 -16.44
N GLY A 401 30.47 -6.40 -17.01
CA GLY A 401 30.45 -5.86 -18.37
C GLY A 401 31.13 -4.49 -18.49
N ALA A 402 31.11 -3.92 -19.70
CA ALA A 402 31.65 -2.57 -19.97
C ALA A 402 30.74 -1.43 -19.47
N VAL A 403 30.29 -1.50 -18.20
CA VAL A 403 29.43 -0.50 -17.56
C VAL A 403 30.10 0.03 -16.30
N SER A 404 30.47 1.31 -16.31
CA SER A 404 31.00 1.97 -15.10
C SER A 404 29.95 2.01 -13.98
N ARG A 405 30.40 1.88 -12.73
CA ARG A 405 29.58 2.04 -11.52
C ARG A 405 28.72 3.32 -11.52
N THR A 406 29.29 4.45 -11.95
CA THR A 406 28.58 5.74 -12.02
C THR A 406 27.44 5.71 -13.03
N ARG A 407 27.67 5.19 -14.23
CA ARG A 407 26.64 5.05 -15.27
C ARG A 407 25.50 4.12 -14.83
N TRP A 408 25.81 3.06 -14.08
CA TRP A 408 24.80 2.15 -13.52
C TRP A 408 23.96 2.81 -12.42
N VAL A 409 24.57 3.57 -11.51
CA VAL A 409 23.81 4.30 -10.48
C VAL A 409 22.97 5.40 -11.11
N ALA A 410 23.53 6.17 -12.04
CA ALA A 410 22.83 7.24 -12.75
C ALA A 410 21.57 6.72 -13.48
N SER A 411 21.63 5.50 -14.04
CA SER A 411 20.47 4.92 -14.72
C SER A 411 19.28 4.68 -13.80
N HIS A 412 19.50 4.31 -12.54
CA HIS A 412 18.42 4.12 -11.57
C HIS A 412 18.04 5.42 -10.86
N LEU A 413 19.03 6.26 -10.54
CA LEU A 413 18.83 7.55 -9.87
C LEU A 413 17.97 8.48 -10.74
N SER A 414 18.06 8.40 -12.06
CA SER A 414 17.20 9.16 -12.98
C SER A 414 15.70 8.94 -12.69
N PHE A 415 15.28 7.72 -12.35
CA PHE A 415 13.89 7.45 -11.98
C PHE A 415 13.53 8.00 -10.61
N ALA A 416 14.43 7.89 -9.63
CA ALA A 416 14.20 8.44 -8.30
C ALA A 416 14.10 9.98 -8.29
N LEU A 417 14.73 10.66 -9.25
CA LEU A 417 14.66 12.12 -9.39
C LEU A 417 13.54 12.59 -10.33
N PHE A 418 13.45 12.07 -11.55
CA PHE A 418 12.47 12.53 -12.54
C PHE A 418 11.09 11.90 -12.37
N GLY A 419 11.01 10.68 -11.83
CA GLY A 419 9.73 10.02 -11.61
C GLY A 419 8.80 10.72 -10.61
N PRO A 420 9.25 11.21 -9.43
CA PRO A 420 8.37 12.01 -8.57
C PRO A 420 7.96 13.34 -9.22
N VAL A 421 8.83 13.97 -10.01
CA VAL A 421 8.49 15.19 -10.78
C VAL A 421 7.35 14.90 -11.76
N LEU A 422 7.45 13.80 -12.51
CA LEU A 422 6.38 13.37 -13.41
C LEU A 422 5.08 13.09 -12.66
N ALA A 423 5.14 12.38 -11.54
CA ALA A 423 3.96 12.04 -10.75
C ALA A 423 3.27 13.29 -10.17
N LEU A 424 4.04 14.23 -9.62
CA LEU A 424 3.53 15.51 -9.11
C LEU A 424 2.98 16.38 -10.23
N ALA A 425 3.65 16.45 -11.38
CA ALA A 425 3.16 17.18 -12.54
C ALA A 425 1.82 16.64 -13.03
N VAL A 426 1.70 15.30 -13.20
CA VAL A 426 0.44 14.66 -13.61
C VAL A 426 -0.66 14.90 -12.57
N SER A 427 -0.34 14.79 -11.29
CA SER A 427 -1.27 15.06 -10.19
C SER A 427 -1.75 16.51 -10.16
N GLY A 428 -0.82 17.47 -10.31
CA GLY A 428 -1.13 18.90 -10.37
C GLY A 428 -1.95 19.27 -11.59
N LEU A 429 -1.65 18.68 -12.76
CA LEU A 429 -2.42 18.86 -13.98
C LEU A 429 -3.85 18.33 -13.82
N LEU A 430 -4.02 17.09 -13.34
CA LEU A 430 -5.34 16.50 -13.15
C LEU A 430 -6.16 17.26 -12.11
N GLY A 431 -5.56 17.56 -10.95
CA GLY A 431 -6.22 18.32 -9.89
C GLY A 431 -6.59 19.74 -10.32
N GLY A 432 -5.66 20.45 -10.98
CA GLY A 432 -5.87 21.80 -11.48
C GLY A 432 -6.93 21.88 -12.58
N LEU A 433 -6.98 20.89 -13.48
CA LEU A 433 -8.02 20.82 -14.52
C LEU A 433 -9.42 20.62 -13.90
N VAL A 434 -9.55 19.73 -12.92
CA VAL A 434 -10.85 19.47 -12.28
C VAL A 434 -11.28 20.66 -11.43
N TYR A 435 -10.37 21.20 -10.61
CA TYR A 435 -10.65 22.37 -9.77
C TYR A 435 -11.00 23.59 -10.62
N GLY A 436 -10.18 23.89 -11.64
CA GLY A 436 -10.43 25.03 -12.53
C GLY A 436 -11.72 24.89 -13.35
N ARG A 437 -12.11 23.67 -13.73
CA ARG A 437 -13.40 23.43 -14.38
C ARG A 437 -14.58 23.67 -13.43
N ALA A 438 -14.45 23.24 -12.17
CA ALA A 438 -15.48 23.47 -11.16
C ALA A 438 -15.60 24.96 -10.79
N ALA A 439 -14.48 25.66 -10.68
CA ALA A 439 -14.42 27.09 -10.35
C ALA A 439 -14.70 28.04 -11.53
N GLY A 440 -14.80 27.53 -12.76
CA GLY A 440 -14.96 28.35 -13.96
C GLY A 440 -13.71 29.11 -14.41
N ASP A 441 -12.54 28.82 -13.83
CA ASP A 441 -11.24 29.42 -14.17
C ASP A 441 -10.17 28.33 -14.31
N VAL A 442 -10.10 27.70 -15.49
CA VAL A 442 -9.09 26.67 -15.77
C VAL A 442 -7.70 27.27 -15.84
N GLY A 443 -7.54 28.48 -16.38
CA GLY A 443 -6.23 29.09 -16.61
C GLY A 443 -5.51 29.41 -15.31
N GLY A 444 -6.17 30.13 -14.40
CA GLY A 444 -5.60 30.53 -13.11
C GLY A 444 -5.41 29.33 -12.17
N LYS A 445 -6.46 28.53 -11.99
CA LYS A 445 -6.44 27.42 -11.02
C LYS A 445 -5.52 26.27 -11.43
N LEU A 446 -5.35 25.98 -12.72
CA LEU A 446 -4.37 25.00 -13.18
C LEU A 446 -2.94 25.41 -12.80
N GLY A 447 -2.60 26.69 -12.99
CA GLY A 447 -1.29 27.23 -12.62
C GLY A 447 -1.04 27.18 -11.12
N GLU A 448 -2.02 27.58 -10.31
CA GLU A 448 -1.94 27.53 -8.84
C GLU A 448 -1.68 26.11 -8.33
N VAL A 449 -2.46 25.14 -8.82
CA VAL A 449 -2.37 23.75 -8.37
C VAL A 449 -1.09 23.07 -8.86
N LEU A 450 -0.68 23.33 -10.11
CA LEU A 450 0.57 22.79 -10.64
C LEU A 450 1.78 23.36 -9.88
N ALA A 451 1.77 24.65 -9.54
CA ALA A 451 2.80 25.26 -8.71
C ALA A 451 2.84 24.64 -7.31
N ALA A 452 1.69 24.45 -6.66
CA ALA A 452 1.59 23.80 -5.36
C ALA A 452 2.11 22.34 -5.38
N ALA A 453 1.95 21.63 -6.49
CA ALA A 453 2.49 20.28 -6.67
C ALA A 453 4.01 20.29 -6.85
N LEU A 454 4.53 21.13 -7.76
CA LEU A 454 5.94 21.11 -8.16
C LEU A 454 6.86 21.77 -7.13
N ILE A 455 6.36 22.68 -6.30
CA ILE A 455 7.16 23.31 -5.23
C ILE A 455 7.66 22.29 -4.19
N GLN A 456 7.00 21.13 -4.10
CA GLN A 456 7.32 20.06 -3.16
C GLN A 456 8.50 19.19 -3.62
N VAL A 457 8.97 19.35 -4.87
CA VAL A 457 10.00 18.48 -5.47
C VAL A 457 11.29 18.41 -4.65
N PRO A 458 11.89 19.52 -4.16
CA PRO A 458 13.10 19.45 -3.34
C PRO A 458 12.88 18.64 -2.05
N ALA A 459 11.77 18.85 -1.35
CA ALA A 459 11.43 18.09 -0.15
C ALA A 459 11.30 16.57 -0.44
N VAL A 460 10.74 16.22 -1.60
CA VAL A 460 10.64 14.83 -2.07
C VAL A 460 12.02 14.22 -2.36
N TRP A 461 12.91 14.98 -3.00
CA TRP A 461 14.26 14.51 -3.33
C TRP A 461 15.12 14.24 -2.11
N THR A 462 14.88 14.91 -0.99
CA THR A 462 15.59 14.62 0.28
C THR A 462 15.47 13.16 0.69
N PHE A 463 14.31 12.53 0.50
CA PHE A 463 14.13 11.12 0.82
C PHE A 463 14.87 10.17 -0.15
N ALA A 464 14.93 10.52 -1.44
CA ALA A 464 15.77 9.80 -2.41
C ALA A 464 17.25 9.96 -2.08
N ALA A 465 17.66 11.18 -1.68
CA ALA A 465 19.03 11.51 -1.33
C ALA A 465 19.51 10.73 -0.08
N VAL A 466 18.66 10.65 0.95
CA VAL A 466 18.90 9.80 2.13
C VAL A 466 19.00 8.32 1.74
N ALA A 467 18.11 7.81 0.87
CA ALA A 467 18.18 6.42 0.42
C ALA A 467 19.48 6.13 -0.34
N VAL A 468 19.93 7.05 -1.21
CA VAL A 468 21.20 6.94 -1.95
C VAL A 468 22.40 7.02 -1.01
N LEU A 469 22.37 7.91 -0.02
CA LEU A 469 23.41 8.02 1.01
C LEU A 469 23.57 6.70 1.78
N LEU A 470 22.46 6.16 2.29
CA LEU A 470 22.45 4.91 3.04
C LEU A 470 22.88 3.73 2.18
N PHE A 471 22.41 3.66 0.93
CA PHE A 471 22.86 2.65 -0.03
C PHE A 471 24.37 2.73 -0.32
N GLY A 472 24.87 3.96 -0.46
CA GLY A 472 26.27 4.24 -0.80
C GLY A 472 27.24 3.91 0.32
N LEU A 473 26.94 4.33 1.55
CA LEU A 473 27.83 4.19 2.71
C LEU A 473 27.59 2.91 3.51
N ALA A 474 26.33 2.50 3.69
CA ALA A 474 25.96 1.44 4.60
C ALA A 474 24.79 0.61 4.05
N PRO A 475 24.98 -0.16 2.96
CA PRO A 475 23.90 -0.84 2.24
C PRO A 475 23.02 -1.76 3.10
N ARG A 476 23.49 -2.27 4.25
CA ARG A 476 22.65 -3.01 5.25
C ARG A 476 21.48 -2.19 5.77
N TRP A 477 21.66 -0.89 5.87
CA TRP A 477 20.70 0.04 6.44
C TRP A 477 19.97 0.83 5.36
N ALA A 478 20.14 0.51 4.07
CA ALA A 478 19.48 1.21 2.98
C ALA A 478 17.95 1.27 3.17
N THR A 479 17.34 0.17 3.64
CA THR A 479 15.91 0.08 3.90
C THR A 479 15.41 0.99 5.05
N VAL A 480 16.30 1.51 5.91
CA VAL A 480 15.95 2.49 6.94
C VAL A 480 15.43 3.80 6.35
N ALA A 481 15.70 4.09 5.07
CA ALA A 481 15.11 5.24 4.37
C ALA A 481 13.57 5.27 4.47
N TRP A 482 12.90 4.12 4.52
CA TRP A 482 11.46 4.05 4.77
C TRP A 482 11.08 4.53 6.18
N GLY A 483 11.89 4.19 7.18
CA GLY A 483 11.72 4.67 8.55
C GLY A 483 11.86 6.19 8.63
N VAL A 484 12.79 6.78 7.87
CA VAL A 484 12.96 8.24 7.78
C VAL A 484 11.71 8.90 7.19
N LEU A 485 11.15 8.35 6.11
CA LEU A 485 9.91 8.85 5.52
C LEU A 485 8.72 8.75 6.51
N VAL A 486 8.57 7.62 7.18
CA VAL A 486 7.50 7.43 8.17
C VAL A 486 7.66 8.38 9.36
N ALA A 487 8.90 8.58 9.83
CA ALA A 487 9.20 9.52 10.91
C ALA A 487 8.89 10.96 10.49
N ALA A 488 9.29 11.37 9.28
CA ALA A 488 8.98 12.70 8.75
C ALA A 488 7.46 12.91 8.62
N LEU A 489 6.72 11.92 8.09
CA LEU A 489 5.25 12.01 8.03
C LEU A 489 4.63 12.10 9.43
N ALA A 490 5.12 11.33 10.40
CA ALA A 490 4.64 11.41 11.78
C ALA A 490 4.93 12.79 12.40
N LEU A 491 6.13 13.34 12.18
CA LEU A 491 6.49 14.69 12.61
C LEU A 491 5.63 15.75 11.91
N TYR A 492 5.34 15.61 10.62
CA TYR A 492 4.47 16.52 9.90
C TYR A 492 3.05 16.56 10.47
N LEU A 493 2.49 15.38 10.80
CA LEU A 493 1.13 15.27 11.32
C LEU A 493 1.01 15.63 12.82
N LEU A 494 2.06 15.38 13.61
CA LEU A 494 2.03 15.50 15.08
C LEU A 494 2.88 16.64 15.64
N GLY A 495 3.77 17.23 14.83
CA GLY A 495 4.82 18.16 15.29
C GLY A 495 4.27 19.42 15.93
N SER A 496 3.18 19.97 15.38
CA SER A 496 2.49 21.13 15.96
C SER A 496 1.69 20.79 17.22
N LEU A 497 1.22 19.55 17.34
CA LEU A 497 0.40 19.07 18.46
C LEU A 497 1.23 18.56 19.66
N SER A 498 2.50 18.21 19.43
CA SER A 498 3.36 17.54 20.42
C SER A 498 4.28 18.48 21.21
N GLY A 499 4.29 19.77 20.90
CA GLY A 499 5.21 20.72 21.54
C GLY A 499 6.69 20.41 21.24
N ALA A 500 6.97 19.76 20.11
CA ALA A 500 8.31 19.32 19.75
C ALA A 500 9.28 20.51 19.63
N PRO A 501 10.54 20.35 20.11
CA PRO A 501 11.58 21.38 19.96
C PRO A 501 11.73 21.81 18.50
N GLN A 502 12.03 23.09 18.26
CA GLN A 502 12.14 23.65 16.90
C GLN A 502 13.11 22.86 16.01
N TRP A 503 14.27 22.46 16.55
CA TRP A 503 15.26 21.68 15.79
C TRP A 503 14.72 20.34 15.29
N VAL A 504 13.72 19.74 15.95
CA VAL A 504 13.08 18.49 15.50
C VAL A 504 12.12 18.77 14.34
N ARG A 505 11.40 19.89 14.40
CA ARG A 505 10.50 20.35 13.33
C ARG A 505 11.29 20.77 12.09
N ASP A 506 12.44 21.42 12.28
CA ASP A 506 13.35 21.79 11.20
C ASP A 506 13.93 20.58 10.43
N LEU A 507 13.84 19.36 10.95
CA LEU A 507 14.21 18.14 10.22
C LEU A 507 13.15 17.68 9.20
N GLU A 508 11.93 18.20 9.29
CA GLU A 508 10.81 17.82 8.43
C GLU A 508 10.90 18.55 7.08
N PRO A 509 11.19 17.85 5.96
CA PRO A 509 11.45 18.54 4.68
C PRO A 509 10.22 19.26 4.10
N PHE A 510 9.00 18.78 4.37
CA PHE A 510 7.77 19.35 3.80
C PHE A 510 7.33 20.65 4.51
N GLU A 511 7.81 20.93 5.71
CA GLU A 511 7.56 22.16 6.48
C GLU A 511 8.26 23.36 5.83
N HIS A 512 9.43 23.13 5.22
CA HIS A 512 10.22 24.14 4.52
C HIS A 512 9.67 24.54 3.16
N ALA A 513 8.85 23.70 2.53
CA ALA A 513 8.24 24.01 1.24
C ALA A 513 7.25 25.19 1.40
N PRO A 514 7.38 26.28 0.61
CA PRO A 514 6.47 27.43 0.70
C PRO A 514 5.02 26.99 0.47
N LYS A 515 4.11 27.49 1.32
CA LYS A 515 2.69 27.10 1.33
C LYS A 515 1.88 27.85 0.25
N VAL A 516 2.34 27.82 -1.00
CA VAL A 516 1.60 28.36 -2.14
C VAL A 516 0.39 27.46 -2.46
N PRO A 517 -0.71 28.00 -3.01
CA PRO A 517 -1.01 29.42 -3.27
C PRO A 517 -1.44 30.24 -2.04
N GLY A 518 -1.49 29.64 -0.84
CA GLY A 518 -1.96 30.31 0.39
C GLY A 518 -0.98 31.30 1.02
N ALA A 519 0.30 31.24 0.68
CA ALA A 519 1.37 32.11 1.18
C ALA A 519 2.26 32.64 0.04
N ALA A 520 3.03 33.69 0.32
CA ALA A 520 3.98 34.25 -0.63
C ALA A 520 5.10 33.25 -0.98
N PHE A 521 5.55 33.28 -2.23
CA PHE A 521 6.65 32.44 -2.67
C PHE A 521 7.99 32.95 -2.13
N THR A 522 8.80 32.03 -1.59
CA THR A 522 10.18 32.29 -1.17
C THR A 522 11.10 31.20 -1.71
N ALA A 523 12.14 31.58 -2.45
CA ALA A 523 13.06 30.63 -3.07
C ALA A 523 14.08 30.01 -2.09
N THR A 524 14.43 30.74 -1.01
CA THR A 524 15.51 30.37 -0.10
C THR A 524 15.39 28.96 0.48
N PRO A 525 14.24 28.53 1.06
CA PRO A 525 14.13 27.18 1.62
C PRO A 525 14.32 26.08 0.57
N LEU A 526 13.82 26.30 -0.65
CA LEU A 526 13.95 25.36 -1.76
C LEU A 526 15.41 25.20 -2.20
N ILE A 527 16.16 26.30 -2.27
CA ILE A 527 17.59 26.27 -2.60
C ILE A 527 18.37 25.50 -1.53
N VAL A 528 18.07 25.72 -0.24
CA VAL A 528 18.70 25.00 0.86
C VAL A 528 18.45 23.50 0.76
N LEU A 529 17.19 23.07 0.54
CA LEU A 529 16.84 21.67 0.33
C LEU A 529 17.62 21.06 -0.85
N LEU A 530 17.67 21.75 -1.99
CA LEU A 530 18.42 21.28 -3.16
C LEU A 530 19.93 21.11 -2.89
N VAL A 531 20.53 22.04 -2.14
CA VAL A 531 21.95 21.93 -1.74
C VAL A 531 22.17 20.71 -0.85
N VAL A 532 21.27 20.47 0.11
CA VAL A 532 21.30 19.28 0.97
C VAL A 532 21.16 18.01 0.14
N ASP A 533 20.21 17.95 -0.78
CA ASP A 533 19.99 16.80 -1.67
C ASP A 533 21.23 16.47 -2.49
N VAL A 534 21.83 17.48 -3.12
CA VAL A 534 23.06 17.34 -3.91
C VAL A 534 24.21 16.84 -3.04
N ALA A 535 24.36 17.36 -1.82
CA ALA A 535 25.41 16.93 -0.91
C ALA A 535 25.23 15.45 -0.51
N LEU A 536 24.03 15.06 -0.07
CA LEU A 536 23.72 13.69 0.36
C LEU A 536 23.89 12.68 -0.79
N ILE A 537 23.38 13.01 -2.00
CA ILE A 537 23.56 12.18 -3.19
C ILE A 537 25.06 12.04 -3.51
N THR A 538 25.80 13.15 -3.53
CA THR A 538 27.24 13.14 -3.85
C THR A 538 28.03 12.26 -2.89
N VAL A 539 27.79 12.40 -1.59
CA VAL A 539 28.44 11.55 -0.56
C VAL A 539 28.06 10.08 -0.74
N GLY A 540 26.79 9.77 -1.03
CA GLY A 540 26.34 8.41 -1.35
C GLY A 540 27.05 7.82 -2.57
N LEU A 541 27.19 8.60 -3.65
CA LEU A 541 27.89 8.19 -4.85
C LEU A 541 29.39 7.95 -4.61
N ILE A 542 30.05 8.82 -3.84
CA ILE A 542 31.46 8.64 -3.45
C ILE A 542 31.61 7.37 -2.61
N GLY A 543 30.71 7.14 -1.65
CA GLY A 543 30.66 5.92 -0.84
C GLY A 543 30.56 4.66 -1.69
N PHE A 544 29.61 4.62 -2.62
CA PHE A 544 29.41 3.49 -3.53
C PHE A 544 30.63 3.22 -4.43
N ARG A 545 31.30 4.28 -4.89
CA ARG A 545 32.50 4.13 -5.72
C ARG A 545 33.68 3.51 -4.97
N ARG A 546 33.78 3.75 -3.65
CA ARG A 546 34.92 3.31 -2.83
C ARG A 546 34.71 1.96 -2.17
N ARG A 547 33.46 1.53 -1.96
CA ARG A 547 33.17 0.23 -1.32
C ARG A 547 33.14 -0.91 -2.31
N ASP A 548 33.38 -2.12 -1.84
CA ASP A 548 33.14 -3.33 -2.62
C ASP A 548 31.65 -3.64 -2.74
N LEU A 549 31.30 -4.42 -3.76
CA LEU A 549 29.97 -4.98 -3.91
C LEU A 549 29.76 -6.05 -2.85
N ARG A 550 28.52 -6.19 -2.38
CA ARG A 550 28.17 -7.32 -1.52
C ARG A 550 28.06 -8.60 -2.35
N SER A 551 29.01 -9.50 -2.16
CA SER A 551 28.83 -10.90 -2.54
C SER A 551 27.84 -11.55 -1.57
N ALA A 552 26.81 -12.22 -2.12
CA ALA A 552 25.75 -12.89 -1.38
C ALA A 552 26.25 -14.10 -0.56
#